data_AF-A0A9E2LDV0-F1
#
_entry.id   AF-A0A9E2LDV0-F1
#
_cell.length_a   1.000
_cell.length_b   1.000
_cell.length_c   1.000
_cell.angle_alpha   90.00
_cell.angle_beta   90.00
_cell.angle_gamma   90.00
#
_symmetry.space_group_name_H-M   'P 1'
#
loop_
_entity.id
_entity.type
_entity.pdbx_description
1 polymer ?
#
loop_
_entity_poly.entity_id
_entity_poly.type
_entity_poly.pdbx_seq_one_letter_code
_entity_poly.pdbx_strand_id
1 'polypeptide(L)'
;MTKITRKEQYEWAVKKVEGLLNLVTDTTPPEDPNRIELELLSNLVADYSEEHFAAQTVEVIIENAGSNLSAYIKDAPIITVGNSIKEIIGNIKEAINLYLEENPNPCDALKGNFTLEFKINAETFLNH
;
A
#
# COMPACT_ATOMS: atom_id res chain seq x y z
N MET A 1 -26.64 5.66 5.04
CA MET A 1 -25.57 6.41 4.35
C MET A 1 -25.42 5.81 2.97
N THR A 2 -25.37 6.65 1.94
CA THR A 2 -25.07 6.21 0.57
C THR A 2 -23.59 5.90 0.49
N LYS A 3 -23.20 4.75 -0.05
CA LYS A 3 -21.80 4.35 -0.21
C LYS A 3 -21.56 3.76 -1.59
N ILE A 4 -20.35 3.94 -2.11
CA ILE A 4 -19.90 3.24 -3.31
C ILE A 4 -19.70 1.77 -2.92
N THR A 5 -20.21 0.85 -3.74
CA THR A 5 -20.10 -0.61 -3.48
C THR A 5 -19.52 -1.39 -4.65
N ARG A 6 -19.36 -0.73 -5.80
CA ARG A 6 -18.91 -1.35 -7.04
C ARG A 6 -17.79 -0.52 -7.66
N LYS A 7 -16.86 -1.21 -8.32
CA LYS A 7 -15.72 -0.59 -8.97
C LYS A 7 -16.14 0.42 -10.06
N GLU A 8 -17.20 0.14 -10.81
CA GLU A 8 -17.68 1.03 -11.87
C GLU A 8 -18.22 2.35 -11.30
N GLN A 9 -18.84 2.30 -10.12
CA GLN A 9 -19.30 3.50 -9.40
C GLN A 9 -18.12 4.34 -8.91
N TYR A 10 -17.07 3.67 -8.41
CA TYR A 10 -15.81 4.31 -8.01
C TYR A 10 -15.15 4.99 -9.21
N GLU A 11 -14.94 4.28 -10.32
CA GLU A 11 -14.29 4.82 -11.52
C GLU A 11 -15.05 6.01 -12.13
N TRP A 12 -16.38 5.95 -12.13
CA TRP A 12 -17.21 7.09 -12.54
C TRP A 12 -17.04 8.30 -11.59
N ALA A 13 -17.08 8.06 -10.28
CA ALA A 13 -16.96 9.12 -9.28
C ALA A 13 -15.58 9.80 -9.34
N VAL A 14 -14.50 9.02 -9.53
CA VAL A 14 -13.14 9.55 -9.73
C VAL A 14 -13.08 10.48 -10.94
N LYS A 15 -13.57 10.04 -12.12
CA LYS A 15 -13.59 10.89 -13.33
C LYS A 15 -14.39 12.18 -13.14
N LYS A 16 -15.49 12.10 -12.38
CA LYS A 16 -16.32 13.26 -12.08
C LYS A 16 -15.61 14.23 -11.12
N VAL A 17 -14.92 13.72 -10.10
CA VAL A 17 -14.05 14.51 -9.20
C VAL A 17 -12.96 15.22 -10.00
N GLU A 18 -12.25 14.52 -10.90
CA GLU A 18 -11.24 15.12 -11.78
C GLU A 18 -11.82 16.26 -12.64
N GLY A 19 -13.02 16.07 -13.18
CA GLY A 19 -13.73 17.11 -13.92
C GLY A 19 -14.05 18.33 -13.06
N LEU A 20 -14.51 18.12 -11.83
CA LEU A 20 -14.84 19.19 -10.89
C LEU A 20 -13.61 19.95 -10.39
N LEU A 21 -12.47 19.27 -10.20
CA LEU A 21 -11.19 19.90 -9.83
C LEU A 21 -10.69 20.90 -10.88
N ASN A 22 -11.09 20.74 -12.16
CA ASN A 22 -10.77 21.73 -13.20
C ASN A 22 -11.68 22.98 -13.15
N LEU A 23 -12.80 22.91 -12.43
CA LEU A 23 -13.80 23.98 -12.33
C LEU A 23 -13.74 24.73 -11.00
N VAL A 24 -13.38 24.03 -9.93
CA VAL A 24 -13.31 24.57 -8.56
C VAL A 24 -11.89 25.06 -8.29
N THR A 25 -11.76 26.30 -7.83
CA THR A 25 -10.50 26.91 -7.40
C THR A 25 -10.58 27.32 -5.93
N ASP A 26 -9.46 27.75 -5.34
CA ASP A 26 -9.40 28.20 -3.93
C ASP A 26 -10.30 29.41 -3.62
N THR A 27 -10.76 30.13 -4.65
CA THR A 27 -11.65 31.28 -4.51
C THR A 27 -13.13 30.94 -4.73
N THR A 28 -13.45 29.72 -5.16
CA THR A 28 -14.84 29.27 -5.37
C THR A 28 -15.59 29.22 -4.03
N PRO A 29 -16.75 29.88 -3.88
CA PRO A 29 -17.53 29.86 -2.64
C PRO A 29 -17.93 28.44 -2.19
N PRO A 30 -18.05 28.18 -0.87
CA PRO A 30 -18.47 26.87 -0.35
C PRO A 30 -19.89 26.49 -0.74
N GLU A 31 -20.77 27.47 -1.00
CA GLU A 31 -22.13 27.22 -1.46
C GLU A 31 -22.23 27.00 -2.99
N ASP A 32 -21.12 27.07 -3.72
CA ASP A 32 -21.12 26.77 -5.14
C ASP A 32 -21.49 25.30 -5.38
N PRO A 33 -22.43 25.00 -6.30
CA PRO A 33 -22.86 23.63 -6.56
C PRO A 33 -21.72 22.68 -6.94
N ASN A 34 -20.71 23.15 -7.68
CA ASN A 34 -19.58 22.32 -8.07
C ASN A 34 -18.66 22.00 -6.88
N ARG A 35 -18.54 22.94 -5.94
CA ARG A 35 -17.75 22.74 -4.72
C ARG A 35 -18.44 21.76 -3.76
N ILE A 36 -19.77 21.88 -3.60
CA ILE A 36 -20.56 20.93 -2.81
C ILE A 36 -20.51 19.53 -3.44
N GLU A 37 -20.68 19.42 -4.76
CA GLU A 37 -20.62 18.13 -5.46
C GLU A 37 -19.22 17.50 -5.33
N LEU A 38 -18.16 18.31 -5.46
CA LEU A 38 -16.78 17.86 -5.32
C LEU A 38 -16.51 17.29 -3.92
N GLU A 39 -16.93 18.00 -2.87
CA GLU A 39 -16.74 17.55 -1.49
C GLU A 39 -17.46 16.21 -1.23
N LEU A 40 -18.75 16.11 -1.62
CA LEU A 40 -19.53 14.91 -1.40
C LEU A 40 -18.97 13.70 -2.17
N LEU A 41 -18.61 13.87 -3.45
CA LEU A 41 -18.02 12.79 -4.25
C LEU A 41 -16.62 12.41 -3.77
N SER A 42 -15.81 13.39 -3.34
CA SER A 42 -14.47 13.12 -2.82
C SER A 42 -14.53 12.26 -1.56
N ASN A 43 -15.47 12.53 -0.65
CA ASN A 43 -15.68 11.70 0.54
C ASN A 43 -16.08 10.27 0.17
N LEU A 44 -17.01 10.10 -0.79
CA LEU A 44 -17.44 8.77 -1.24
C LEU A 44 -16.30 7.98 -1.92
N VAL A 45 -15.46 8.66 -2.70
CA VAL A 45 -14.28 8.07 -3.34
C VAL A 45 -13.23 7.69 -2.29
N ALA A 46 -13.00 8.55 -1.29
CA ALA A 46 -12.08 8.30 -0.20
C ALA A 46 -12.51 7.07 0.60
N ASP A 47 -13.77 7.00 1.05
CA ASP A 47 -14.31 5.86 1.80
C ASP A 47 -14.11 4.54 1.04
N TYR A 48 -14.45 4.50 -0.26
CA TYR A 48 -14.26 3.30 -1.06
C TYR A 48 -12.77 2.95 -1.24
N SER A 49 -11.92 3.96 -1.39
CA SER A 49 -10.48 3.78 -1.55
C SER A 49 -9.84 3.23 -0.28
N GLU A 50 -10.23 3.72 0.89
CA GLU A 50 -9.78 3.16 2.16
C GLU A 50 -10.26 1.72 2.35
N GLU A 51 -11.51 1.42 1.99
CA GLU A 51 -12.04 0.05 2.13
C GLU A 51 -11.42 -0.95 1.14
N HIS A 52 -11.09 -0.54 -0.08
CA HIS A 52 -10.74 -1.46 -1.19
C HIS A 52 -9.31 -1.31 -1.72
N PHE A 53 -8.65 -0.19 -1.43
CA PHE A 53 -7.32 0.17 -1.91
C PHE A 53 -6.39 0.67 -0.80
N ALA A 54 -6.79 0.62 0.48
CA ALA A 54 -5.88 0.91 1.58
C ALA A 54 -4.62 0.08 1.40
N ALA A 55 -3.49 0.76 1.27
CA ALA A 55 -2.21 0.10 1.06
C ALA A 55 -1.90 -0.71 2.31
N GLN A 56 -1.96 -2.03 2.19
CA GLN A 56 -1.59 -2.90 3.29
C GLN A 56 -0.11 -2.69 3.61
N THR A 57 0.22 -2.65 4.90
CA THR A 57 1.62 -2.60 5.32
C THR A 57 2.14 -4.01 5.48
N VAL A 58 3.22 -4.31 4.79
CA VAL A 58 3.88 -5.61 4.81
C VAL A 58 5.15 -5.47 5.60
N GLU A 59 5.17 -6.12 6.76
CA GLU A 59 6.32 -6.12 7.64
C GLU A 59 7.39 -7.08 7.12
N VAL A 60 8.55 -6.52 6.78
CA VAL A 60 9.76 -7.29 6.50
C VAL A 60 10.58 -7.32 7.79
N ILE A 61 10.70 -8.50 8.38
CA ILE A 61 11.51 -8.71 9.59
C ILE A 61 12.94 -9.00 9.17
N ILE A 62 13.88 -8.22 9.70
CA ILE A 62 15.32 -8.40 9.53
C ILE A 62 15.88 -8.92 10.85
N GLU A 63 16.55 -10.06 10.81
CA GLU A 63 17.13 -10.73 11.97
C GLU A 63 18.64 -10.94 11.80
N ASN A 64 19.36 -10.98 12.91
CA ASN A 64 20.73 -11.47 12.94
C ASN A 64 20.70 -13.00 12.93
N ALA A 65 21.34 -13.59 11.93
CA ALA A 65 21.48 -15.04 11.78
C ALA A 65 22.89 -15.52 12.19
N GLY A 66 23.54 -14.80 13.10
CA GLY A 66 24.87 -15.07 13.63
C GLY A 66 25.97 -14.40 12.81
N SER A 67 26.28 -14.93 11.62
CA SER A 67 27.34 -14.40 10.74
C SER A 67 26.86 -13.44 9.66
N ASN A 68 25.54 -13.37 9.44
CA ASN A 68 24.91 -12.56 8.41
C ASN A 68 23.50 -12.13 8.86
N LEU A 69 22.77 -11.45 7.98
CA LEU A 69 21.39 -11.04 8.18
C LEU A 69 20.45 -11.95 7.40
N SER A 70 19.28 -12.20 7.96
CA SER A 70 18.13 -12.75 7.24
C SER A 70 17.03 -11.69 7.15
N ALA A 71 16.24 -11.73 6.08
CA ALA A 71 15.00 -10.97 5.99
C ALA A 71 13.88 -11.88 5.49
N TYR A 72 12.70 -11.78 6.10
CA TYR A 72 11.52 -12.54 5.70
C TYR A 72 10.25 -11.71 5.90
N ILE A 73 9.19 -12.13 5.21
CA ILE A 73 7.86 -11.57 5.35
C ILE A 73 6.99 -12.61 6.05
N LYS A 74 6.30 -12.21 7.12
CA LYS A 74 5.38 -13.10 7.81
C LYS A 74 4.22 -13.47 6.86
N ASP A 75 3.83 -14.73 6.85
CA ASP A 75 2.73 -15.25 6.03
C ASP A 75 2.96 -15.19 4.51
N ALA A 76 4.19 -14.96 4.06
CA ALA A 76 4.60 -15.07 2.66
C ALA A 76 5.80 -16.03 2.50
N PRO A 77 5.89 -16.79 1.40
CA PRO A 77 6.99 -17.71 1.14
C PRO A 77 8.25 -16.99 0.63
N ILE A 78 8.60 -15.86 1.26
CA ILE A 78 9.72 -15.00 0.85
C ILE A 78 10.69 -14.85 2.00
N ILE A 79 11.92 -15.32 1.77
CA ILE A 79 13.05 -15.17 2.68
C ILE A 79 14.32 -14.93 1.87
N THR A 80 15.22 -14.11 2.40
CA THR A 80 16.54 -13.87 1.81
C THR A 80 17.59 -13.72 2.91
N VAL A 81 18.86 -13.80 2.51
CA VAL A 81 20.02 -13.60 3.39
C VAL A 81 20.97 -12.60 2.74
N GLY A 82 21.78 -11.92 3.55
CA GLY A 82 22.69 -10.88 3.08
C GLY A 82 23.66 -10.44 4.17
N ASN A 83 24.76 -9.81 3.78
CA ASN A 83 25.83 -9.44 4.72
C ASN A 83 25.70 -8.01 5.25
N SER A 84 24.80 -7.20 4.65
CA SER A 84 24.55 -5.83 5.06
C SER A 84 23.07 -5.45 4.93
N ILE A 85 22.63 -4.46 5.70
CA ILE A 85 21.26 -3.95 5.65
C ILE A 85 20.90 -3.43 4.25
N LYS A 86 21.85 -2.81 3.55
CA LYS A 86 21.61 -2.30 2.20
C LYS A 86 21.37 -3.44 1.20
N GLU A 87 22.16 -4.51 1.32
CA GLU A 87 22.05 -5.70 0.47
C GLU A 87 20.74 -6.44 0.74
N ILE A 88 20.42 -6.73 2.01
CA ILE A 88 19.21 -7.49 2.37
C ILE A 88 17.92 -6.78 1.92
N ILE A 89 17.87 -5.45 2.00
CA ILE A 89 16.74 -4.64 1.52
C ILE A 89 16.60 -4.72 -0.01
N GLY A 90 17.72 -4.76 -0.74
CA GLY A 90 17.71 -4.97 -2.19
C GLY A 90 17.18 -6.36 -2.53
N ASN A 91 17.78 -7.39 -1.92
CA ASN A 91 17.46 -8.79 -2.18
C ASN A 91 15.99 -9.12 -1.91
N ILE A 92 15.41 -8.61 -0.81
CA ILE A 92 14.01 -8.89 -0.48
C ILE A 92 13.04 -8.20 -1.44
N LYS A 93 13.35 -6.98 -1.91
CA LYS A 93 12.54 -6.29 -2.92
C LYS A 93 12.54 -7.04 -4.25
N GLU A 94 13.71 -7.51 -4.67
CA GLU A 94 13.83 -8.35 -5.87
C GLU A 94 13.06 -9.66 -5.71
N ALA A 95 13.19 -10.33 -4.55
CA ALA A 95 12.45 -11.56 -4.27
C ALA A 95 10.93 -11.37 -4.27
N ILE A 96 10.42 -10.25 -3.75
CA ILE A 96 8.99 -9.89 -3.82
C ILE A 96 8.55 -9.70 -5.26
N ASN A 97 9.32 -8.95 -6.07
CA ASN A 97 8.99 -8.74 -7.47
C ASN A 97 8.94 -10.06 -8.24
N LEU A 98 9.95 -10.91 -8.08
CA LEU A 98 9.99 -12.25 -8.70
C LEU A 98 8.78 -13.10 -8.27
N TYR A 99 8.48 -13.13 -6.98
CA TYR A 99 7.31 -13.86 -6.46
C TYR A 99 6.00 -13.38 -7.10
N LEU A 100 5.80 -12.07 -7.23
CA LEU A 100 4.59 -11.50 -7.84
C LEU A 100 4.50 -11.76 -9.35
N GLU A 101 5.63 -11.78 -10.07
CA GLU A 101 5.68 -12.12 -11.49
C GLU A 101 5.31 -13.59 -11.73
N GLU A 102 5.76 -14.50 -10.87
CA GLU A 102 5.48 -15.93 -10.99
C GLU A 102 4.10 -16.33 -10.47
N ASN A 103 3.50 -15.51 -9.59
CA ASN A 103 2.25 -15.84 -8.91
C ASN A 103 1.16 -14.80 -9.20
N PRO A 104 0.31 -15.00 -10.22
CA PRO A 104 -0.77 -14.07 -10.55
C PRO A 104 -1.84 -13.96 -9.45
N ASN A 105 -1.86 -14.88 -8.49
CA ASN A 105 -2.67 -14.81 -7.28
C ASN A 105 -1.76 -15.00 -6.06
N PRO A 106 -1.06 -13.94 -5.60
CA PRO A 106 -0.15 -14.02 -4.46
C PRO A 106 -0.93 -14.22 -3.15
N CYS A 107 -0.21 -14.56 -2.07
CA CYS A 107 -0.74 -14.56 -0.72
C CYS A 107 -1.36 -13.20 -0.34
N ASP A 108 -2.31 -13.19 0.61
CA ASP A 108 -3.01 -11.97 1.01
C ASP A 108 -2.04 -10.87 1.47
N ALA A 109 -0.95 -11.25 2.15
CA ALA A 109 0.11 -10.33 2.58
C ALA A 109 0.79 -9.57 1.43
N LEU A 110 0.72 -10.03 0.18
CA LEU A 110 1.31 -9.35 -0.99
C LEU A 110 0.26 -9.07 -2.08
N LYS A 111 -1.03 -9.13 -1.73
CA LYS A 111 -2.12 -8.92 -2.67
C LYS A 111 -2.50 -7.44 -2.78
N GLY A 112 -2.65 -6.96 -4.00
CA GLY A 112 -3.05 -5.58 -4.25
C GLY A 112 -1.93 -4.58 -4.00
N ASN A 113 -2.29 -3.36 -3.59
CA ASN A 113 -1.33 -2.30 -3.34
C ASN A 113 -0.80 -2.40 -1.91
N PHE A 114 0.51 -2.36 -1.73
CA PHE A 114 1.13 -2.50 -0.42
C PHE A 114 2.37 -1.63 -0.26
N THR A 115 2.72 -1.34 0.99
CA THR A 115 3.97 -0.66 1.37
C THR A 115 4.82 -1.59 2.23
N LEU A 116 6.13 -1.58 2.01
CA LEU A 116 7.07 -2.38 2.81
C LEU A 116 7.56 -1.58 4.01
N GLU A 117 7.39 -2.14 5.20
CA GLU A 117 7.95 -1.62 6.45
C GLU A 117 9.04 -2.57 6.94
N PHE A 118 10.27 -2.07 7.06
CA PHE A 118 11.42 -2.88 7.49
C PHE A 118 11.62 -2.76 9.00
N LYS A 119 11.53 -3.88 9.71
CA LYS A 119 11.74 -3.96 11.16
C LYS A 119 12.96 -4.79 11.48
N ILE A 120 13.90 -4.19 12.19
CA ILE A 120 15.08 -4.90 12.71
C ILE A 120 14.68 -5.51 14.05
N ASN A 121 14.74 -6.84 14.14
CA ASN A 121 14.49 -7.56 15.38
C ASN A 121 15.71 -7.43 16.31
N ALA A 122 15.73 -6.36 17.12
CA ALA A 122 16.86 -6.05 18.00
C ALA A 122 17.19 -7.16 19.01
N GLU A 123 16.23 -8.00 19.39
CA GLU A 123 16.47 -9.13 20.31
C GLU A 123 17.46 -10.15 19.73
N THR A 124 17.48 -10.33 18.40
CA THR A 124 18.43 -11.22 17.72
C THR A 124 19.85 -10.66 17.71
N PHE A 125 20.04 -9.36 17.89
CA PHE A 125 21.37 -8.74 17.93
C PHE A 125 22.00 -8.74 19.33
N LEU A 126 21.21 -8.96 20.38
CA LEU A 126 21.67 -8.96 21.77
C LEU A 126 22.04 -10.36 22.29
N ASN A 127 21.59 -11.42 21.62
CA ASN A 127 21.75 -12.81 22.05
C ASN A 127 22.91 -13.55 21.36
N HIS A 128 23.84 -12.83 20.70
CA HIS A 128 24.99 -13.38 20.00
C HIS A 128 26.32 -12.81 20.51
#